data_AF-A0A062GQS4-F1
#
_entry.id   AF-A0A062GQS4-F1
#
_cell.length_a   1.000
_cell.length_b   1.000
_cell.length_c   1.000
_cell.angle_alpha   90.00
_cell.angle_beta   90.00
_cell.angle_gamma   90.00
#
_symmetry.space_group_name_H-M   'P 1'
#
loop_
_entity.id
_entity.type
_entity.pdbx_description
1 polymer ?
#
loop_
_entity_poly.entity_id
_entity_poly.type
_entity_poly.pdbx_seq_one_letter_code
_entity_poly.pdbx_strand_id
1 'polypeptide(L)'
;MWKKAVDFMKSKVPTWISVTDELPPTDIMVLICWADAPDVTPEQDYMTIDEDLNSVWANYQNDPPSHWMHFHSVPNVSGAEQ
;
A
#
# COMPACT_ATOMS: atom_id res chain seq x y z
N MET A 1 4.89 -28.15 13.38
CA MET A 1 3.75 -27.23 13.15
C MET A 1 4.07 -25.75 13.40
N TRP A 2 5.24 -25.41 13.99
CA TRP A 2 5.56 -24.02 14.40
C TRP A 2 6.04 -23.13 13.25
N LYS A 3 6.68 -23.72 12.24
CA LYS A 3 7.17 -23.00 11.04
C LYS A 3 6.02 -22.34 10.25
N LYS A 4 4.90 -23.06 10.08
CA LYS A 4 3.68 -22.54 9.43
C LYS A 4 3.06 -21.34 10.15
N ALA A 5 3.13 -21.29 11.47
CA ALA A 5 2.59 -20.17 12.24
C ALA A 5 3.45 -18.90 12.11
N VAL A 6 4.78 -19.05 12.01
CA VAL A 6 5.70 -17.93 11.77
C VAL A 6 5.53 -17.35 10.37
N ASP A 7 5.41 -18.20 9.34
CA ASP A 7 5.09 -17.75 7.98
C ASP A 7 3.71 -17.07 7.90
N PHE A 8 2.71 -17.57 8.65
CA PHE A 8 1.37 -16.96 8.72
C PHE A 8 1.37 -15.61 9.46
N MET A 9 2.24 -15.41 10.46
CA MET A 9 2.39 -14.14 11.17
C MET A 9 3.19 -13.10 10.37
N LYS A 10 4.14 -13.54 9.53
CA LYS A 10 4.85 -12.66 8.58
C LYS A 10 3.90 -12.01 7.56
N SER A 11 2.75 -12.65 7.31
CA SER A 11 1.70 -12.19 6.40
C SER A 11 0.65 -11.26 7.05
N LYS A 12 0.78 -10.90 8.34
CA LYS A 12 -0.27 -10.16 9.08
C LYS A 12 0.08 -8.72 9.44
N VAL A 13 1.30 -8.26 9.20
CA VAL A 13 1.61 -6.83 9.24
C VAL A 13 1.34 -6.27 7.85
N PRO A 14 0.53 -5.22 7.67
CA PRO A 14 0.47 -4.53 6.40
C PRO A 14 1.90 -4.10 6.04
N THR A 15 2.44 -4.73 5.01
CA THR A 15 3.81 -4.49 4.57
C THR A 15 3.75 -3.40 3.52
N TRP A 16 4.37 -2.27 3.81
CA TRP A 16 4.63 -1.24 2.82
C TRP A 16 5.64 -1.78 1.79
N ILE A 17 5.27 -1.70 0.53
CA ILE A 17 6.03 -2.18 -0.62
C ILE A 17 6.59 -0.94 -1.32
N SER A 18 7.91 -0.89 -1.54
CA SER A 18 8.51 0.19 -2.31
C SER A 18 8.09 0.07 -3.77
N VAL A 19 7.75 1.19 -4.41
CA VAL A 19 7.44 1.24 -5.84
C VAL A 19 8.61 0.80 -6.72
N THR A 20 9.84 0.84 -6.17
CA THR A 20 11.05 0.34 -6.87
C THR A 20 11.20 -1.17 -6.81
N ASP A 21 10.61 -1.82 -5.82
CA ASP A 21 10.62 -3.28 -5.68
C ASP A 21 9.48 -3.90 -6.48
N GLU A 22 8.27 -3.35 -6.34
CA GLU A 22 7.07 -3.83 -7.03
C GLU A 22 6.04 -2.69 -7.15
N LEU A 23 5.39 -2.58 -8.31
CA LEU A 23 4.27 -1.65 -8.51
C LEU A 23 2.94 -2.30 -8.10
N PRO A 24 1.97 -1.53 -7.58
CA PRO A 24 0.65 -2.07 -7.30
C PRO A 24 -0.04 -2.53 -8.60
N PRO A 25 -1.02 -3.44 -8.49
CA PRO A 25 -1.88 -3.76 -9.61
C PRO A 25 -2.64 -2.51 -10.10
N THR A 26 -2.78 -2.40 -11.42
CA THR A 26 -3.61 -1.36 -12.05
C THR A 26 -5.08 -1.50 -11.64
N ASP A 27 -5.78 -0.37 -11.52
CA ASP A 27 -7.21 -0.28 -11.20
C ASP A 27 -7.59 -0.86 -9.82
N ILE A 28 -6.60 -1.00 -8.92
CA ILE A 28 -6.80 -1.42 -7.53
C ILE A 28 -6.43 -0.28 -6.58
N MET A 29 -7.37 0.07 -5.69
CA MET A 29 -7.14 1.05 -4.63
C MET A 29 -6.14 0.52 -3.60
N VAL A 30 -5.10 1.31 -3.34
CA VAL A 30 -4.04 1.05 -2.36
C VAL A 30 -3.88 2.26 -1.44
N LEU A 31 -3.21 2.07 -0.30
CA LEU A 31 -2.69 3.20 0.47
C LEU A 31 -1.28 3.52 -0.03
N ILE A 32 -0.94 4.81 -0.05
CA ILE A 32 0.34 5.32 -0.53
C ILE A 32 1.01 6.22 0.52
N CYS A 33 2.33 6.26 0.53
CA CYS A 33 3.11 7.20 1.33
C CYS A 33 4.47 7.56 0.71
N TRP A 34 5.10 8.59 1.25
CA TRP A 34 6.39 9.13 0.81
C TRP A 34 7.47 8.84 1.85
N ALA A 35 8.62 8.36 1.39
CA ALA A 35 9.71 7.98 2.29
C ALA A 35 10.33 9.19 3.01
N ASP A 36 10.28 10.37 2.38
CA ASP A 36 10.72 11.65 2.94
C ASP A 36 9.71 12.27 3.91
N ALA A 37 8.46 11.78 3.94
CA ALA A 37 7.38 12.29 4.77
C ALA A 37 6.63 11.16 5.53
N PRO A 38 7.30 10.41 6.41
CA PRO A 38 6.72 9.25 7.11
C PRO A 38 5.63 9.61 8.12
N ASP A 39 5.59 10.87 8.58
CA ASP A 39 4.57 11.38 9.52
C ASP A 39 3.28 11.83 8.82
N VAL A 40 3.27 11.88 7.49
CA VAL A 40 2.08 12.22 6.71
C VAL A 40 1.13 11.02 6.73
N THR A 41 -0.17 11.29 6.95
CA THR A 41 -1.19 10.25 6.92
C THR A 41 -1.24 9.65 5.52
N PRO A 42 -1.15 8.30 5.38
CA PRO A 42 -1.22 7.68 4.08
C PRO A 42 -2.50 8.02 3.32
N GLU A 43 -2.36 8.23 2.02
CA GLU A 43 -3.47 8.59 1.13
C GLU A 43 -3.92 7.38 0.32
N GLN A 44 -5.14 7.42 -0.23
CA GLN A 44 -5.63 6.38 -1.12
C GLN A 44 -5.38 6.77 -2.56
N ASP A 45 -4.79 5.87 -3.34
CA ASP A 45 -4.62 6.05 -4.79
C ASP A 45 -4.65 4.70 -5.51
N TYR A 46 -4.59 4.72 -6.84
CA TYR A 46 -4.48 3.55 -7.71
C TYR A 46 -3.61 3.87 -8.93
N MET A 47 -3.02 2.84 -9.53
CA MET A 47 -2.37 2.98 -10.83
C MET A 47 -3.37 2.81 -11.96
N THR A 48 -3.24 3.64 -13.00
CA THR A 48 -3.96 3.54 -14.27
C THR A 48 -2.96 3.38 -15.42
N ILE A 49 -3.47 3.05 -16.60
CA ILE A 49 -2.69 3.04 -17.84
C ILE A 49 -2.97 4.34 -18.62
N ASP A 50 -1.91 5.01 -19.07
CA ASP A 50 -2.03 6.22 -19.91
C ASP A 50 -2.14 5.89 -21.42
N GLU A 51 -2.19 6.90 -22.28
CA GLU A 51 -2.31 6.72 -23.74
C GLU A 51 -1.11 5.98 -24.38
N ASP A 52 0.08 6.10 -23.78
CA ASP A 52 1.31 5.43 -24.20
C ASP A 52 1.47 4.04 -23.55
N LEU A 53 0.43 3.55 -22.88
CA LEU A 53 0.40 2.25 -22.19
C LEU A 53 1.36 2.14 -20.98
N ASN A 54 1.78 3.25 -20.37
CA ASN A 54 2.57 3.21 -19.14
C ASN A 54 1.66 3.17 -17.91
N SER A 55 2.14 2.49 -16.87
CA SER A 55 1.49 2.54 -15.56
C SER A 55 1.84 3.85 -14.87
N VAL A 56 0.81 4.64 -14.55
CA VAL A 56 0.95 5.95 -13.88
C VAL A 56 0.01 6.03 -12.68
N TRP A 57 0.40 6.81 -11.68
CA TRP A 57 -0.48 7.13 -10.55
C TRP A 57 -1.61 8.06 -10.99
N ALA A 58 -2.85 7.74 -10.61
CA ALA A 58 -4.01 8.49 -11.06
C ALA A 58 -4.04 9.92 -10.48
N ASN A 59 -3.58 10.09 -9.23
CA ASN A 59 -3.69 11.38 -8.53
C ASN A 59 -2.34 12.12 -8.37
N TYR A 60 -1.20 11.44 -8.50
CA TYR A 60 0.13 12.02 -8.19
C TYR A 60 1.15 11.84 -9.32
N GLN A 61 1.05 12.68 -10.35
CA GLN A 61 1.96 12.63 -11.51
C GLN A 61 3.31 13.33 -11.27
N ASN A 62 3.31 14.45 -10.54
CA ASN A 62 4.53 15.27 -10.33
C ASN A 62 5.38 14.80 -9.14
N ASP A 63 4.75 14.21 -8.13
CA ASP A 63 5.39 13.75 -6.91
C ASP A 63 4.83 12.37 -6.53
N PRO A 64 5.25 11.31 -7.26
CA PRO A 64 4.70 9.98 -7.06
C PRO A 64 5.10 9.42 -5.69
N PRO A 65 4.24 8.61 -5.06
CA PRO A 65 4.55 8.01 -3.78
C PRO A 65 5.74 7.05 -3.86
N SER A 66 6.44 6.89 -2.74
CA SER A 66 7.59 5.99 -2.63
C SER A 66 7.19 4.56 -2.25
N HIS A 67 6.11 4.41 -1.48
CA HIS A 67 5.63 3.12 -1.01
C HIS A 67 4.12 3.01 -1.14
N TRP A 68 3.64 1.78 -1.29
CA TRP A 68 2.23 1.46 -1.29
C TRP A 68 1.94 0.25 -0.40
N MET A 69 0.69 0.06 -0.01
CA MET A 69 0.22 -1.16 0.62
C MET A 69 -1.19 -1.50 0.15
N HIS A 70 -1.49 -2.79 0.05
CA HIS A 70 -2.85 -3.23 -0.20
C HIS A 70 -3.82 -2.66 0.84
N PHE A 71 -4.98 -2.23 0.36
CA PHE A 71 -6.10 -1.94 1.24
C PHE A 71 -6.65 -3.25 1.82
N HIS A 72 -5.96 -3.79 2.81
CA HIS A 72 -6.58 -4.73 3.73
C HIS A 72 -7.54 -3.87 4.53
N SER A 73 -8.85 -4.05 4.32
CA SER A 73 -9.87 -3.51 5.21
C SER A 73 -9.32 -3.64 6.63
N VAL A 74 -9.06 -2.50 7.28
CA VAL A 74 -8.57 -2.50 8.65
C VAL A 74 -9.46 -3.50 9.39
N PRO A 75 -8.92 -4.57 10.02
CA PRO A 75 -9.74 -5.27 10.97
C PRO A 75 -10.19 -4.16 11.91
N ASN A 76 -11.50 -3.91 11.95
CA ASN A 76 -12.10 -2.92 12.82
C ASN A 76 -11.74 -3.31 14.25
N VAL A 77 -10.55 -2.93 14.71
CA VAL A 77 -10.19 -2.95 16.11
C VAL A 77 -10.79 -1.69 16.68
N SER A 78 -12.10 -1.73 16.86
CA SER A 78 -12.76 -1.01 17.94
C SER A 78 -12.19 -1.57 19.25
N GLY A 79 -10.95 -1.19 19.57
CA GLY A 79 -10.29 -1.34 20.86
C GLY A 79 -10.66 -0.19 21.78
N ALA A 80 -11.93 0.23 21.77
CA ALA A 80 -12.49 0.95 22.90
C ALA A 80 -12.84 -0.12 23.94
N GLU A 81 -11.87 -0.44 24.79
CA GLU A 81 -12.12 -1.21 26.00
C GLU A 81 -13.11 -0.43 26.87
N GLN A 82 -14.23 -1.08 27.22
CA GLN A 82 -15.24 -0.58 28.17
C GLN A 82 -14.77 -0.71 29.61
#